data_AF-A0A7Y6PVX6-F1
#
_entry.id   AF-A0A7Y6PVX6-F1
#
_cell.length_a   1.000
_cell.length_b   1.000
_cell.length_c   1.000
_cell.angle_alpha   90.00
_cell.angle_beta   90.00
_cell.angle_gamma   90.00
#
_symmetry.space_group_name_H-M   'P 1'
#
loop_
_entity.id
_entity.type
_entity.pdbx_description
1 polymer ?
#
loop_
_entity_poly.entity_id
_entity_poly.type
_entity_poly.pdbx_seq_one_letter_code
_entity_poly.pdbx_strand_id
1 'polypeptide(L)'
;MQRPEDIRLLIPVFHTSNACCGAATAYLLRRIAYRAGAYAPGIQEGMFHELNTSREGGTIEKVQRWFGSRTSSLHELGYRLQCRRVAMPTAAILEWVKQGKGYRGAMLPTEFRRIHPEPGAAGADVPPDAVAHAVGITMDRLDTKLDEELVMIDPWPGVNNGAKDRDRVSNALELAHRAKNFHALVYYWVGWS
;
A
#
# COMPACT_ATOMS: atom_id res chain seq x y z
N MET A 1 18.36 -18.80 19.77
CA MET A 1 18.00 -17.38 19.54
C MET A 1 16.91 -17.36 18.49
N GLN A 2 15.71 -16.88 18.82
CA GLN A 2 14.66 -16.67 17.83
C GLN A 2 15.13 -15.60 16.84
N ARG A 3 14.98 -15.88 15.55
CA ARG A 3 15.23 -14.89 14.49
C ARG A 3 14.03 -13.92 14.44
N PRO A 4 14.20 -12.68 13.98
CA PRO A 4 13.07 -11.74 13.84
C PRO A 4 11.92 -12.28 12.97
N GLU A 5 12.21 -13.21 12.05
CA GLU A 5 11.21 -13.97 11.29
C GLU A 5 10.37 -14.97 12.10
N ASP A 6 10.74 -15.29 13.35
CA ASP A 6 10.01 -16.23 14.23
C ASP A 6 8.83 -15.57 14.97
N ILE A 7 8.77 -14.24 15.03
CA ILE A 7 7.59 -13.50 15.50
C ILE A 7 6.74 -13.19 14.27
N ARG A 8 5.67 -13.96 14.10
CA ARG A 8 4.67 -13.86 13.03
C ARG A 8 3.90 -12.54 13.13
N LEU A 9 4.56 -11.42 12.82
CA LEU A 9 3.95 -10.11 12.83
C LEU A 9 3.11 -9.94 11.56
N LEU A 10 1.80 -10.02 11.72
CA LEU A 10 0.85 -9.60 10.69
C LEU A 10 0.67 -8.09 10.79
N ILE A 11 1.00 -7.39 9.70
CA ILE A 11 0.78 -5.95 9.60
C ILE A 11 -0.71 -5.73 9.30
N PRO A 12 -1.47 -5.05 10.16
CA PRO A 12 -2.88 -4.83 9.93
C PRO A 12 -3.10 -3.87 8.75
N VAL A 13 -4.12 -4.16 7.95
CA VAL A 13 -4.64 -3.21 6.95
C VAL A 13 -5.64 -2.31 7.66
N PHE A 14 -5.51 -1.00 7.49
CA PHE A 14 -6.49 -0.05 8.00
C PHE A 14 -7.56 0.19 6.94
N HIS A 15 -8.83 0.00 7.28
CA HIS A 15 -9.93 0.20 6.35
C HIS A 15 -10.46 1.63 6.36
N THR A 16 -10.69 2.21 5.18
CA THR A 16 -11.22 3.59 5.06
C THR A 16 -11.84 3.87 3.69
N SER A 17 -12.99 4.56 3.69
CA SER A 17 -13.70 5.00 2.49
C SER A 17 -13.27 6.39 2.02
N ASN A 18 -12.38 7.08 2.73
CA ASN A 18 -12.02 8.47 2.40
C ASN A 18 -10.51 8.73 2.43
N ALA A 19 -9.71 7.72 2.78
CA ALA A 19 -8.26 7.80 2.88
C ALA A 19 -7.55 6.56 2.31
N CYS A 20 -8.11 5.92 1.27
CA CYS A 20 -7.55 4.68 0.70
C CYS A 20 -6.09 4.85 0.29
N CYS A 21 -5.73 5.98 -0.34
CA CYS A 21 -4.35 6.27 -0.73
C CYS A 21 -3.42 6.23 0.49
N GLY A 22 -3.82 6.89 1.58
CA GLY A 22 -3.04 6.94 2.81
C GLY A 22 -3.01 5.61 3.57
N ALA A 23 -4.12 4.88 3.65
CA ALA A 23 -4.18 3.57 4.29
C ALA A 23 -3.31 2.53 3.56
N ALA A 24 -3.39 2.48 2.23
CA ALA A 24 -2.49 1.66 1.40
C ALA A 24 -1.03 2.07 1.65
N THR A 25 -0.74 3.38 1.65
CA THR A 25 0.60 3.89 1.92
C THR A 25 1.11 3.46 3.29
N ALA A 26 0.34 3.69 4.35
CA ALA A 26 0.72 3.35 5.71
C ALA A 26 1.03 1.86 5.84
N TYR A 27 0.21 0.99 5.25
CA TYR A 27 0.51 -0.45 5.17
C TYR A 27 1.86 -0.73 4.48
N LEU A 28 2.11 -0.13 3.31
CA LEU A 28 3.35 -0.31 2.56
C LEU A 28 4.58 0.16 3.35
N LEU A 29 4.50 1.32 4.02
CA LEU A 29 5.60 1.85 4.82
C LEU A 29 5.91 0.94 6.00
N ARG A 30 4.89 0.43 6.70
CA ARG A 30 5.06 -0.58 7.76
C ARG A 30 5.72 -1.84 7.22
N ARG A 31 5.30 -2.33 6.04
CA ARG A 31 5.84 -3.56 5.44
C ARG A 31 7.31 -3.41 5.07
N ILE A 32 7.66 -2.31 4.41
CA ILE A 32 9.05 -2.03 4.02
C ILE A 32 9.92 -1.87 5.27
N ALA A 33 9.44 -1.14 6.28
CA ALA A 33 10.18 -0.98 7.53
C ALA A 33 10.35 -2.29 8.30
N TYR A 34 9.32 -3.15 8.31
CA TYR A 34 9.40 -4.48 8.91
C TYR A 34 10.45 -5.32 8.20
N ARG A 35 10.46 -5.29 6.87
CA ARG A 35 11.48 -5.98 6.08
C ARG A 35 12.90 -5.44 6.33
N ALA A 36 13.03 -4.15 6.60
CA ALA A 36 14.29 -3.52 6.96
C ALA A 36 14.71 -3.71 8.43
N GLY A 37 13.90 -4.41 9.25
CA GLY A 37 14.17 -4.58 10.68
C GLY A 37 14.05 -3.29 11.49
N ALA A 38 13.45 -2.24 10.93
CA ALA A 38 13.30 -0.92 11.55
C ALA A 38 11.90 -0.70 12.13
N TYR A 39 10.95 -1.59 11.87
CA TYR A 39 9.59 -1.47 12.37
C TYR A 39 9.48 -1.82 13.85
N ALA A 40 9.08 -0.85 14.67
CA ALA A 40 8.90 -0.99 16.11
C ALA A 40 7.46 -0.65 16.51
N PRO A 41 6.53 -1.63 16.64
CA PRO A 41 5.12 -1.35 16.93
C PRO A 41 4.92 -0.28 18.03
N GLY A 42 4.09 0.72 17.76
CA GLY A 42 3.74 1.79 18.71
C GLY A 42 4.54 3.10 18.61
N ILE A 43 5.78 3.10 18.09
CA ILE A 43 6.60 4.32 18.01
C ILE A 43 6.21 5.17 16.80
N GLN A 44 6.20 4.56 15.61
CA GLN A 44 5.86 5.21 14.34
C GLN A 44 4.35 5.25 14.04
N GLU A 45 3.52 4.57 14.84
CA GLU A 45 2.10 4.42 14.55
C GLU A 45 1.35 5.76 14.60
N GLY A 46 1.75 6.69 15.48
CA GLY A 46 1.19 8.04 15.50
C GLY A 46 1.40 8.77 14.17
N MET A 47 2.61 8.67 13.60
CA MET A 47 2.95 9.31 12.33
C MET A 47 2.20 8.65 11.15
N PHE A 48 2.22 7.31 11.06
CA PHE A 48 1.50 6.60 9.99
C PHE A 48 -0.03 6.68 10.12
N HIS A 49 -0.56 6.94 11.32
CA HIS A 49 -1.99 7.17 11.51
C HIS A 49 -2.46 8.48 10.85
N GLU A 50 -1.58 9.47 10.67
CA GLU A 50 -1.93 10.71 9.98
C GLU A 50 -2.45 10.43 8.55
N LEU A 51 -1.83 9.46 7.87
CA LEU A 51 -2.23 8.98 6.54
C LEU A 51 -3.62 8.33 6.55
N ASN A 52 -4.13 7.87 7.68
CA ASN A 52 -5.46 7.27 7.76
C ASN A 52 -6.59 8.30 7.81
N THR A 53 -6.26 9.59 7.78
CA THR A 53 -7.23 10.70 7.73
C THR A 53 -7.47 11.16 6.30
N SER A 54 -8.68 11.63 5.99
CA SER A 54 -8.98 12.21 4.66
C SER A 54 -8.15 13.46 4.32
N ARG A 55 -7.60 14.12 5.35
CA ARG A 55 -6.72 15.29 5.22
C ARG A 55 -5.42 14.94 4.52
N GLU A 56 -4.74 13.88 4.95
CA GLU A 56 -3.42 13.48 4.43
C GLU A 56 -3.50 12.28 3.47
N GLY A 57 -4.45 11.36 3.68
CA GLY A 57 -4.58 10.12 2.92
C GLY A 57 -5.61 10.11 1.80
N GLY A 58 -6.34 11.21 1.60
CA GLY A 58 -7.49 11.22 0.69
C GLY A 58 -7.16 11.19 -0.80
N THR A 59 -5.95 11.59 -1.19
CA THR A 59 -5.50 11.56 -2.59
C THR A 59 -4.01 11.29 -2.69
N ILE A 60 -3.55 10.93 -3.89
CA ILE A 60 -2.12 10.72 -4.17
C ILE A 60 -1.28 11.98 -3.92
N GLU A 61 -1.79 13.18 -4.24
CA GLU A 61 -1.12 14.45 -4.00
C GLU A 61 -0.93 14.74 -2.50
N LYS A 62 -1.97 14.47 -1.70
CA LYS A 62 -1.93 14.67 -0.25
C LYS A 62 -0.90 13.75 0.39
N VAL A 63 -0.89 12.47 0.01
CA VAL A 63 0.08 11.48 0.49
C VAL A 63 1.50 11.89 0.10
N GLN A 64 1.72 12.33 -1.15
CA GLN A 64 3.03 12.79 -1.60
C GLN A 64 3.52 13.99 -0.78
N ARG A 65 2.65 14.96 -0.54
CA ARG A 65 2.95 16.15 0.28
C ARG A 65 3.27 15.77 1.73
N TRP A 66 2.45 14.91 2.32
CA TRP A 66 2.68 14.39 3.67
C TRP A 66 4.03 13.70 3.77
N PHE A 67 4.40 12.87 2.79
CA PHE A 67 5.68 12.17 2.81
C PHE A 67 6.85 13.18 2.76
N GLY A 68 6.75 14.18 1.88
CA GLY A 68 7.74 15.26 1.77
C GLY A 68 7.92 16.04 3.08
N SER A 69 6.82 16.33 3.79
CA SER A 69 6.90 17.06 5.07
C SER A 69 7.39 16.18 6.23
N ARG A 70 7.23 14.86 6.16
CA ARG A 70 7.64 13.90 7.20
C ARG A 70 9.01 13.25 6.97
N THR A 71 9.68 13.51 5.84
CA THR A 71 10.93 12.83 5.47
C THR A 71 12.02 13.00 6.54
N SER A 72 12.24 14.23 7.04
CA SER A 72 13.24 14.48 8.08
C SER A 72 12.92 13.76 9.39
N SER A 73 11.67 13.82 9.86
CA SER A 73 11.24 13.13 11.08
C SER A 73 11.35 11.59 10.94
N LEU A 74 11.04 11.05 9.76
CA LEU A 74 11.25 9.63 9.47
C LEU A 74 12.74 9.27 9.56
N HIS A 75 13.61 10.10 8.99
CA HIS A 75 15.06 9.90 9.03
C HIS A 75 15.65 9.97 10.44
N GLU A 76 15.14 10.87 11.29
CA GLU A 76 15.50 10.99 12.71
C GLU A 76 15.08 9.75 13.50
N LEU A 77 13.93 9.17 13.15
CA LEU A 77 13.44 7.90 13.70
C LEU A 77 14.14 6.66 13.09
N GLY A 78 15.17 6.86 12.24
CA GLY A 78 15.93 5.77 11.63
C GLY A 78 15.29 5.15 10.38
N TYR A 79 14.15 5.66 9.91
CA TYR A 79 13.51 5.19 8.68
C TYR A 79 14.21 5.79 7.47
N ARG A 80 14.78 4.94 6.60
CA ARG A 80 15.35 5.37 5.31
C ARG A 80 14.35 5.17 4.17
N LEU A 81 13.09 5.47 4.44
CA LEU A 81 12.02 5.37 3.47
C LEU A 81 12.11 6.53 2.47
N GLN A 82 11.89 6.23 1.21
CA GLN A 82 11.78 7.19 0.13
C GLN A 82 10.46 7.01 -0.60
N CYS A 83 9.96 8.10 -1.17
CA CYS A 83 8.73 8.13 -1.96
C CYS A 83 8.99 8.88 -3.26
N ARG A 84 8.47 8.37 -4.37
CA ARG A 84 8.53 9.05 -5.66
C ARG A 84 7.21 8.87 -6.41
N ARG A 85 6.71 9.97 -6.99
CA ARG A 85 5.61 9.89 -7.97
C ARG A 85 6.15 9.47 -9.33
N VAL A 86 5.49 8.50 -9.93
CA VAL A 86 5.81 7.98 -11.26
C VAL A 86 4.56 7.94 -12.12
N ALA A 87 4.77 7.90 -13.43
CA ALA A 87 3.75 7.57 -14.41
C ALA A 87 4.34 6.47 -15.30
N MET A 88 4.02 5.21 -15.02
CA MET A 88 4.63 4.07 -15.73
C MET A 88 3.66 2.89 -15.82
N PRO A 89 3.73 2.05 -16.88
CA PRO A 89 2.83 0.91 -17.05
C PRO A 89 2.80 -0.01 -15.83
N THR A 90 1.62 -0.56 -15.51
CA THR A 90 1.41 -1.42 -14.33
C THR A 90 2.45 -2.54 -14.26
N ALA A 91 2.68 -3.26 -15.36
CA ALA A 91 3.65 -4.35 -15.42
C ALA A 91 5.07 -3.93 -14.99
N ALA A 92 5.51 -2.72 -15.37
CA ALA A 92 6.82 -2.22 -14.99
C ALA A 92 6.91 -1.88 -13.49
N ILE A 93 5.81 -1.41 -12.88
CA ILE A 93 5.72 -1.26 -11.41
C ILE A 93 5.80 -2.62 -10.73
N LEU A 94 5.02 -3.60 -11.20
CA LEU A 94 4.98 -4.94 -10.61
C LEU A 94 6.37 -5.59 -10.60
N GLU A 95 7.08 -5.53 -11.73
CA GLU A 95 8.45 -6.04 -11.84
C GLU A 95 9.43 -5.26 -10.95
N TRP A 96 9.31 -3.93 -10.89
CA TRP A 96 10.17 -3.12 -10.01
C TRP A 96 9.97 -3.45 -8.53
N VAL A 97 8.72 -3.64 -8.08
CA VAL A 97 8.38 -4.06 -6.71
C VAL A 97 8.93 -5.45 -6.43
N LYS A 98 8.71 -6.40 -7.34
CA LYS A 98 9.18 -7.79 -7.22
C LYS A 98 10.71 -7.87 -7.06
N GLN A 99 11.45 -7.11 -7.86
CA GLN A 99 12.91 -7.00 -7.76
C GLN A 99 13.38 -6.45 -6.40
N GLY A 100 12.53 -5.69 -5.71
CA GLY A 100 12.82 -5.15 -4.38
C GLY A 100 12.77 -6.16 -3.25
N LYS A 101 12.26 -7.39 -3.47
CA LYS A 101 12.22 -8.47 -2.47
C LYS A 101 11.70 -8.03 -1.09
N GLY A 102 10.64 -7.21 -1.08
CA GLY A 102 10.00 -6.68 0.14
C GLY A 102 10.50 -5.31 0.61
N TYR A 103 11.58 -4.77 0.03
CA TYR A 103 12.09 -3.41 0.32
C TYR A 103 11.48 -2.33 -0.58
N ARG A 104 10.54 -2.71 -1.46
CA ARG A 104 9.84 -1.83 -2.39
C ARG A 104 8.35 -2.09 -2.33
N GLY A 105 7.56 -1.06 -2.58
CA GLY A 105 6.12 -1.15 -2.71
C GLY A 105 5.58 -0.01 -3.57
N ALA A 106 4.34 -0.13 -4.01
CA ALA A 106 3.70 0.91 -4.82
C ALA A 106 2.24 1.09 -4.41
N MET A 107 1.79 2.33 -4.33
CA MET A 107 0.37 2.68 -4.18
C MET A 107 -0.14 3.19 -5.52
N LEU A 108 -1.19 2.52 -6.02
CA LEU A 108 -1.81 2.81 -7.30
C LEU A 108 -3.20 3.39 -7.03
N PRO A 109 -3.44 4.69 -7.28
CA PRO A 109 -4.79 5.21 -7.37
C PRO A 109 -5.55 4.50 -8.49
N THR A 110 -6.80 4.23 -8.24
CA THR A 110 -7.68 3.49 -9.12
C THR A 110 -8.97 4.28 -9.30
N GLU A 111 -9.67 4.02 -10.39
CA GLU A 111 -11.08 4.41 -10.44
C GLU A 111 -11.82 3.62 -9.38
N PHE A 112 -12.83 4.21 -8.76
CA PHE A 112 -13.58 3.69 -7.60
C PHE A 112 -14.38 2.39 -7.90
N ARG A 113 -13.88 1.55 -8.81
CA ARG A 113 -14.38 0.24 -9.16
C ARG A 113 -13.66 -0.79 -8.30
N ARG A 114 -14.42 -1.78 -7.84
CA ARG A 114 -13.88 -2.94 -7.13
C ARG A 114 -12.89 -3.67 -8.03
N ILE A 115 -11.68 -3.90 -7.51
CA ILE A 115 -10.62 -4.63 -8.23
C ILE A 115 -10.66 -6.11 -7.88
N HIS A 116 -11.32 -6.45 -6.77
CA HIS A 116 -11.64 -7.81 -6.37
C HIS A 116 -12.94 -8.28 -7.05
N PRO A 117 -12.95 -9.49 -7.63
CA PRO A 117 -14.18 -10.08 -8.15
C PRO A 117 -15.10 -10.45 -6.98
N GLU A 118 -16.22 -9.75 -6.82
CA GLU A 118 -17.30 -10.26 -5.99
C GLU A 118 -18.08 -11.34 -6.75
N PRO A 119 -18.52 -12.42 -6.08
CA PRO A 119 -19.64 -13.19 -6.58
C PRO A 119 -20.89 -12.28 -6.59
N GLY A 120 -21.32 -11.85 -7.77
CA GLY A 120 -22.70 -11.42 -8.01
C GLY A 120 -23.10 -9.97 -7.70
N ALA A 121 -22.21 -9.06 -7.31
CA ALA A 121 -22.58 -7.66 -7.07
C ALA A 121 -21.95 -6.69 -8.07
N ALA A 122 -22.65 -6.54 -9.19
CA ALA A 122 -22.67 -5.28 -9.92
C ALA A 122 -23.48 -4.26 -9.11
N GLY A 123 -22.97 -3.04 -8.99
CA GLY A 123 -23.78 -1.89 -8.59
C GLY A 123 -23.70 -1.49 -7.12
N ALA A 124 -22.70 -0.69 -6.79
CA ALA A 124 -22.90 0.45 -5.91
C ALA A 124 -22.11 1.60 -6.53
N ASP A 125 -22.81 2.42 -7.34
CA ASP A 125 -22.25 3.62 -7.93
C ASP A 125 -21.97 4.62 -6.81
N VAL A 126 -20.72 4.62 -6.34
CA VAL A 126 -20.25 5.71 -5.49
C VAL A 126 -19.79 6.84 -6.40
N PRO A 127 -20.17 8.09 -6.11
CA PRO A 127 -19.86 9.23 -6.95
C PRO A 127 -18.35 9.32 -7.25
N PRO A 128 -17.94 9.44 -8.53
CA PRO A 128 -16.55 9.37 -8.96
C PRO A 128 -15.64 10.49 -8.43
N ASP A 129 -16.21 11.56 -7.88
CA ASP A 129 -15.49 12.83 -7.70
C ASP A 129 -15.15 13.19 -6.23
N ALA A 130 -15.59 12.41 -5.24
CA ALA A 130 -15.39 12.76 -3.82
C ALA A 130 -14.26 11.96 -3.13
N VAL A 131 -13.88 10.78 -3.65
CA VAL A 131 -12.93 9.88 -3.00
C VAL A 131 -12.02 9.21 -4.03
N ALA A 132 -10.71 9.32 -3.84
CA ALA A 132 -9.74 8.51 -4.58
C ALA A 132 -9.58 7.13 -3.93
N HIS A 133 -10.04 6.08 -4.61
CA HIS A 133 -9.69 4.71 -4.26
C HIS A 133 -8.24 4.43 -4.69
N ALA A 134 -7.57 3.54 -3.95
CA ALA A 134 -6.19 3.14 -4.19
C ALA A 134 -5.92 1.77 -3.59
N VAL A 135 -5.01 1.03 -4.23
CA VAL A 135 -4.48 -0.24 -3.73
C VAL A 135 -2.98 -0.15 -3.49
N GLY A 136 -2.48 -0.95 -2.55
CA GLY A 136 -1.05 -1.17 -2.34
C GLY A 136 -0.56 -2.41 -3.07
N ILE A 137 0.68 -2.39 -3.55
CA ILE A 137 1.37 -3.53 -4.16
C ILE A 137 2.70 -3.73 -3.43
N THR A 138 2.97 -4.94 -2.97
CA THR A 138 4.22 -5.30 -2.29
C THR A 138 4.51 -6.80 -2.38
N MET A 139 5.66 -7.22 -1.87
CA MET A 139 5.93 -8.64 -1.60
C MET A 139 5.49 -8.99 -0.19
N ASP A 140 4.58 -9.96 -0.07
CA ASP A 140 4.13 -10.49 1.22
C ASP A 140 3.77 -11.98 1.12
N ARG A 141 3.61 -12.62 2.28
CA ARG A 141 3.12 -14.00 2.37
C ARG A 141 1.61 -13.97 2.59
N LEU A 142 0.85 -14.49 1.63
CA LEU A 142 -0.59 -14.73 1.83
C LEU A 142 -0.84 -15.91 2.80
N ASP A 143 0.04 -16.91 2.78
CA ASP A 143 0.13 -17.98 3.78
C ASP A 143 1.52 -17.98 4.40
N THR A 144 1.58 -17.98 5.74
CA THR A 144 2.81 -18.06 6.53
C THR A 144 3.74 -19.21 6.16
N LYS A 145 3.21 -20.28 5.55
CA LYS A 145 3.95 -21.49 5.14
C LYS A 145 4.50 -21.41 3.71
N LEU A 146 4.08 -20.43 2.92
CA LEU A 146 4.48 -20.27 1.53
C LEU A 146 5.53 -19.16 1.38
N ASP A 147 6.18 -19.16 0.21
CA ASP A 147 7.10 -18.10 -0.17
C ASP A 147 6.38 -16.76 -0.34
N GLU A 148 7.15 -15.67 -0.24
CA GLU A 148 6.64 -14.33 -0.54
C GLU A 148 6.28 -14.24 -2.03
N GLU A 149 5.07 -13.74 -2.30
CA GLU A 149 4.60 -13.47 -3.65
C GLU A 149 4.20 -12.00 -3.78
N LEU A 150 3.96 -11.57 -5.02
CA LEU A 150 3.47 -10.24 -5.28
C LEU A 150 1.99 -10.18 -4.89
N VAL A 151 1.68 -9.30 -3.93
CA VAL A 151 0.33 -9.15 -3.38
C VAL A 151 -0.22 -7.77 -3.66
N MET A 152 -1.53 -7.70 -3.79
CA MET A 152 -2.33 -6.49 -3.83
C MET A 152 -3.09 -6.34 -2.52
N ILE A 153 -3.08 -5.13 -1.98
CA ILE A 153 -3.78 -4.76 -0.74
C ILE A 153 -4.85 -3.73 -1.05
N ASP A 154 -6.08 -4.01 -0.62
CA ASP A 154 -7.21 -3.11 -0.76
C ASP A 154 -7.71 -2.65 0.63
N PRO A 155 -7.53 -1.37 1.01
CA PRO A 155 -7.96 -0.83 2.29
C PRO A 155 -9.44 -0.39 2.31
N TRP A 156 -10.29 -0.83 1.38
CA TRP A 156 -11.69 -0.42 1.35
C TRP A 156 -12.52 -1.01 2.52
N PRO A 157 -13.42 -0.26 3.18
CA PRO A 157 -14.31 -0.74 4.27
C PRO A 157 -15.29 -1.86 3.93
N GLY A 158 -15.27 -2.37 2.69
CA GLY A 158 -16.27 -3.28 2.13
C GLY A 158 -15.71 -4.63 1.70
N VAL A 159 -14.46 -4.95 2.02
CA VAL A 159 -13.86 -6.27 1.76
C VAL A 159 -14.52 -7.40 2.59
N ASN A 160 -15.57 -7.09 3.37
CA ASN A 160 -16.46 -8.06 4.02
C ASN A 160 -17.39 -8.75 3.00
N ASN A 161 -17.63 -10.06 3.21
CA ASN A 161 -18.28 -11.08 2.35
C ASN A 161 -17.33 -12.12 1.71
N GLY A 162 -16.14 -12.31 2.28
CA GLY A 162 -15.22 -13.40 1.91
C GLY A 162 -14.11 -13.01 0.94
N ALA A 163 -14.07 -11.76 0.47
CA ALA A 163 -12.91 -11.20 -0.19
C ALA A 163 -11.79 -10.96 0.85
N LYS A 164 -10.53 -11.10 0.44
CA LYS A 164 -9.38 -10.89 1.32
C LYS A 164 -8.81 -9.50 1.11
N ASP A 165 -8.45 -8.80 2.20
CA ASP A 165 -7.76 -7.50 2.15
C ASP A 165 -6.43 -7.57 1.40
N ARG A 166 -5.85 -8.78 1.34
CA ARG A 166 -4.62 -9.11 0.64
C ARG A 166 -4.87 -10.30 -0.26
N ASP A 167 -4.60 -10.15 -1.54
CA ASP A 167 -4.73 -11.23 -2.51
C ASP A 167 -3.66 -11.11 -3.58
N ARG A 168 -3.61 -12.07 -4.49
CA ARG A 168 -2.81 -11.96 -5.71
C ARG A 168 -3.24 -10.74 -6.51
N VAL A 169 -2.28 -10.18 -7.24
CA VAL A 169 -2.55 -9.03 -8.11
C VAL A 169 -3.63 -9.38 -9.14
N SER A 170 -4.74 -8.66 -9.08
CA SER A 170 -5.88 -8.84 -9.99
C SER A 170 -5.54 -8.37 -11.40
N ASN A 171 -6.00 -9.09 -12.42
CA ASN A 171 -5.89 -8.67 -13.82
C ASN A 171 -6.64 -7.36 -14.10
N ALA A 172 -7.66 -7.03 -13.29
CA ALA A 172 -8.42 -5.78 -13.41
C ALA A 172 -7.59 -4.53 -13.03
N LEU A 173 -6.48 -4.72 -12.29
CA LEU A 173 -5.65 -3.61 -11.82
C LEU A 173 -5.07 -2.80 -12.97
N GLU A 174 -4.67 -3.44 -14.07
CA GLU A 174 -4.08 -2.70 -15.19
C GLU A 174 -5.07 -1.71 -15.80
N LEU A 175 -6.31 -2.14 -16.01
CA LEU A 175 -7.37 -1.28 -16.55
C LEU A 175 -7.66 -0.12 -15.60
N ALA A 176 -7.76 -0.38 -14.29
CA ALA A 176 -8.03 0.64 -13.29
C ALA A 176 -6.88 1.66 -13.16
N HIS A 177 -5.63 1.20 -13.21
CA HIS A 177 -4.44 2.06 -13.15
C HIS A 177 -4.25 2.87 -14.45
N ARG A 178 -4.51 2.27 -15.61
CA ARG A 178 -4.50 2.95 -16.91
C ARG A 178 -5.48 4.12 -16.93
N ALA A 179 -6.67 3.93 -16.38
CA ALA A 179 -7.70 4.97 -16.32
C ALA A 179 -7.31 6.16 -15.42
N LYS A 180 -6.33 5.97 -14.52
CA LYS A 180 -5.65 7.04 -13.76
C LYS A 180 -4.33 7.49 -14.41
N ASN A 181 -4.18 7.35 -15.73
CA ASN A 181 -3.00 7.72 -16.50
C ASN A 181 -1.69 7.09 -15.99
N PHE A 182 -1.77 5.88 -15.43
CA PHE A 182 -0.64 5.14 -14.87
C PHE A 182 0.10 5.87 -13.74
N HIS A 183 -0.55 6.82 -13.06
CA HIS A 183 0.04 7.46 -11.90
C HIS A 183 0.13 6.50 -10.72
N ALA A 184 1.28 6.49 -10.06
CA ALA A 184 1.51 5.78 -8.82
C ALA A 184 2.47 6.53 -7.91
N LEU A 185 2.44 6.20 -6.61
CA LEU A 185 3.55 6.47 -5.70
C LEU A 185 4.32 5.18 -5.47
N VAL A 186 5.62 5.22 -5.69
CA VAL A 186 6.52 4.13 -5.35
C VAL A 186 7.26 4.46 -4.06
N TYR A 187 7.43 3.44 -3.21
CA TYR A 187 8.09 3.52 -1.93
C TYR A 187 9.23 2.52 -1.89
N TYR A 188 10.34 2.92 -1.27
CA TYR A 188 11.48 2.02 -1.13
C TYR A 188 12.33 2.39 0.08
N TRP A 189 13.02 1.40 0.62
CA TRP A 189 14.06 1.61 1.61
C TRP A 189 15.39 1.93 0.92
N VAL A 190 16.12 2.94 1.41
CA VAL A 190 17.47 3.27 0.95
C VAL A 190 18.49 2.74 1.94
N GLY A 191 19.53 2.07 1.45
CA GLY A 191 20.74 1.82 2.23
C GLY A 191 21.05 0.38 2.63
N TRP A 192 20.47 -0.63 1.97
CA TRP A 192 21.05 -2.00 1.93
C TRP A 192 20.78 -2.59 0.54
N SER A 193 21.84 -2.87 -0.21
CA SER A 193 21.87 -3.63 -1.48
C SER A 193 22.90 -4.72 -1.37
#